data_AF-A0ABD1DA01-F1
#
_entry.id   AF-A0ABD1DA01-F1
#
_cell.length_a   1.000
_cell.length_b   1.000
_cell.length_c   1.000
_cell.angle_alpha   90.00
_cell.angle_beta   90.00
_cell.angle_gamma   90.00
#
_symmetry.space_group_name_H-M   'P 1'
#
loop_
_entity.id
_entity.type
_entity.pdbx_description
1 polymer ?
#
loop_
_entity_poly.entity_id
_entity_poly.type
_entity_poly.pdbx_seq_one_letter_code
_entity_poly.pdbx_strand_id
1 'polypeptide(L)'
;MIADGNDKQGVLTNPRRATNIRKLCILTKEDDVRQFVVKRPLPEMDGKKTKLKAPKIQHLITPVVQERKRRRLDVKKLRARRS
;
A
#
# COMPACT_ATOMS: atom_id res chain seq x y z
N MET A 1 -2.90 0.42 -43.29
CA MET A 1 -1.81 0.98 -42.49
C MET A 1 -2.35 2.09 -41.62
N ILE A 2 -2.65 1.82 -40.34
CA ILE A 2 -2.64 2.84 -39.29
C ILE A 2 -2.01 2.13 -38.09
N ALA A 3 -0.81 2.58 -37.74
CA ALA A 3 -0.04 2.08 -36.63
C ALA A 3 -0.47 2.83 -35.37
N ASP A 4 -1.07 2.14 -34.40
CA ASP A 4 -1.07 2.60 -33.01
C ASP A 4 -0.15 1.68 -32.22
N GLY A 5 1.14 1.79 -32.56
CA GLY A 5 2.20 1.30 -31.72
C GLY A 5 2.34 2.19 -30.49
N ASN A 6 2.59 1.53 -29.35
CA ASN A 6 3.27 2.08 -28.18
C ASN A 6 2.45 3.11 -27.39
N ASP A 7 1.83 2.71 -26.28
CA ASP A 7 2.52 2.92 -25.01
C ASP A 7 2.40 1.68 -24.10
N LYS A 8 3.42 0.82 -24.12
CA LYS A 8 3.77 0.15 -22.86
C LYS A 8 4.29 1.26 -21.96
N GLN A 9 3.39 1.98 -21.27
CA GLN A 9 3.76 2.81 -20.14
C GLN A 9 4.62 1.92 -19.27
N GLY A 10 5.94 2.17 -19.31
CA GLY A 10 6.95 1.35 -18.67
C GLY A 10 6.47 1.09 -17.26
N VAL A 11 6.51 -0.18 -16.84
CA VAL A 11 5.96 -0.62 -15.57
C VAL A 11 6.80 0.00 -14.45
N LEU A 12 6.59 1.29 -14.19
CA LEU A 12 7.06 1.99 -13.02
C LEU A 12 6.26 1.39 -11.88
N THR A 13 6.83 0.36 -11.27
CA THR A 13 6.23 -0.31 -10.14
C THR A 13 6.06 0.72 -9.02
N ASN A 14 4.83 1.19 -8.84
CA ASN A 14 4.55 2.18 -7.83
C ASN A 14 4.99 1.65 -6.46
N PRO A 15 5.73 2.46 -5.67
CA PRO A 15 6.18 2.06 -4.35
C PRO A 15 5.00 1.61 -3.48
N ARG A 16 4.95 0.31 -3.18
CA ARG A 16 3.86 -0.30 -2.40
C ARG A 16 4.19 -0.41 -0.91
N ARG A 17 5.48 -0.50 -0.55
CA ARG A 17 5.95 -0.63 0.84
C ARG A 17 6.00 0.73 1.51
N ALA A 18 5.53 0.82 2.76
CA ALA A 18 5.55 2.06 3.53
C ALA A 18 6.97 2.68 3.64
N THR A 19 8.00 1.84 3.80
CA THR A 19 9.41 2.29 3.88
C THR A 19 9.88 2.97 2.60
N ASN A 20 9.45 2.49 1.44
CA ASN A 20 9.89 3.03 0.15
C ASN A 20 9.16 4.34 -0.16
N ILE A 21 7.87 4.42 0.20
CA ILE A 21 7.09 5.66 0.06
C ILE A 21 7.70 6.76 0.96
N ARG A 22 8.06 6.45 2.20
CA ARG A 22 8.73 7.42 3.09
C ARG A 22 10.03 7.97 2.52
N LYS A 23 10.86 7.11 1.91
CA LYS A 23 12.12 7.52 1.27
C LYS A 23 11.90 8.45 0.08
N LEU A 24 10.91 8.14 -0.76
CA LEU A 24 10.65 8.90 -1.99
C LEU A 24 9.97 10.24 -1.73
N CYS A 25 9.06 10.29 -0.75
CA CYS A 25 8.33 11.51 -0.38
C CYS A 25 9.04 12.33 0.71
N ILE A 26 10.28 11.96 1.09
CA ILE A 26 11.08 12.63 2.13
C ILE A 26 10.26 12.84 3.42
N LEU A 27 9.58 11.77 3.88
CA LEU A 27 8.72 11.80 5.07
C LEU A 27 9.48 11.34 6.31
N THR A 28 9.08 11.88 7.45
CA THR A 28 9.53 11.40 8.76
C THR A 28 8.81 10.09 9.13
N LYS A 29 9.17 9.49 10.28
CA LYS A 29 8.60 8.21 10.71
C LYS A 29 7.16 8.38 11.22
N GLU A 30 6.88 9.56 11.76
CA GLU A 30 5.66 10.01 12.41
C GLU A 30 4.56 10.29 11.38
N ASP A 31 4.93 10.67 10.16
CA ASP A 31 4.00 11.03 9.09
C ASP A 31 3.18 9.82 8.57
N ASP A 32 1.91 10.09 8.24
CA ASP A 32 1.03 9.09 7.63
C ASP A 32 1.31 8.92 6.13
N VAL A 33 1.78 7.73 5.79
CA VAL A 33 2.13 7.33 4.43
C VAL A 33 0.90 7.19 3.51
N ARG A 34 -0.31 7.06 4.06
CA ARG A 34 -1.53 6.81 3.27
C ARG A 34 -1.89 7.93 2.30
N GLN A 35 -1.56 9.17 2.65
CA GLN A 35 -1.90 10.34 1.85
C GLN A 35 -1.02 10.49 0.61
N PHE A 36 0.23 10.03 0.69
CA PHE A 36 1.27 10.25 -0.31
C PHE A 36 1.42 9.13 -1.34
N VAL A 37 0.48 8.18 -1.37
CA VAL A 37 0.51 7.08 -2.35
C VAL A 37 0.15 7.61 -3.73
N VAL A 38 1.07 7.43 -4.68
CA VAL A 38 0.83 7.74 -6.10
C VAL A 38 -0.33 6.89 -6.64
N LYS A 39 -1.34 7.57 -7.16
CA LYS A 39 -2.54 6.96 -7.74
C LYS A 39 -2.42 6.95 -9.26
N ARG A 40 -2.80 5.83 -9.88
CA ARG A 40 -2.87 5.71 -11.34
C ARG A 40 -4.29 6.07 -11.81
N PRO A 41 -4.45 7.00 -12.77
CA PRO A 41 -5.72 7.17 -13.45
C PRO A 41 -6.01 5.97 -14.35
N LEU A 42 -7.21 5.42 -14.23
CA LEU A 42 -7.71 4.43 -15.18
C LEU A 42 -8.28 5.15 -16.41
N PRO A 43 -8.15 4.55 -17.61
CA PRO A 43 -8.80 5.10 -18.81
C PRO A 43 -10.30 5.20 -18.59
N GLU A 44 -10.90 6.25 -19.14
CA GLU A 44 -12.35 6.43 -19.12
C GLU A 44 -13.00 5.27 -19.89
N MET A 45 -13.99 4.66 -19.27
CA MET A 45 -14.80 3.59 -19.85
C MET A 45 -16.23 4.10 -19.88
N ASP A 46 -16.80 4.19 -21.09
CA ASP A 46 -18.20 4.51 -21.41
C ASP A 46 -18.91 5.44 -20.41
N GLY A 47 -18.65 6.74 -20.53
CA GLY A 47 -19.41 7.82 -19.86
C GLY A 47 -19.20 7.95 -18.35
N LYS A 48 -18.29 7.18 -17.75
CA LYS A 48 -17.98 7.25 -16.32
C LYS A 48 -16.71 8.05 -16.07
N LYS A 49 -16.76 8.93 -15.06
CA LYS A 49 -15.59 9.72 -14.59
C LYS A 49 -14.36 8.84 -14.38
N THR A 50 -13.19 9.36 -14.76
CA THR A 50 -11.89 8.74 -14.49
C THR A 50 -11.78 8.28 -13.02
N LYS A 51 -11.52 6.98 -12.83
CA LYS A 51 -11.27 6.42 -11.50
C LYS A 51 -9.77 6.37 -11.23
N LEU A 52 -9.36 6.83 -10.07
CA LEU A 52 -8.00 6.67 -9.58
C LEU A 52 -7.86 5.34 -8.83
N LYS A 53 -6.83 4.55 -9.15
CA LYS A 53 -6.48 3.33 -8.42
C LYS A 53 -5.16 3.51 -7.68
N ALA A 54 -5.17 3.13 -6.41
CA ALA A 54 -4.00 3.12 -5.55
C ALA A 54 -3.56 1.68 -5.25
N PRO A 55 -2.26 1.39 -5.16
CA PRO A 55 -1.76 0.11 -4.67
C PRO A 55 -2.06 -0.06 -3.17
N LYS A 56 -2.33 -1.30 -2.73
CA LYS A 56 -2.48 -1.63 -1.31
C LYS A 56 -1.15 -1.43 -0.58
N ILE A 57 -1.07 -0.51 0.36
CA ILE A 57 0.15 -0.29 1.13
C ILE A 57 0.54 -1.56 1.91
N GLN A 58 1.78 -1.98 1.74
CA GLN A 58 2.40 -3.07 2.49
C GLN A 58 3.24 -2.51 3.65
N HIS A 59 3.37 -3.31 4.71
CA HIS A 59 4.18 -3.00 5.89
C HIS A 59 3.83 -1.69 6.59
N LEU A 60 2.56 -1.26 6.48
CA LEU A 60 2.02 -0.21 7.33
C LEU A 60 1.65 -0.82 8.69
N ILE A 61 2.15 -0.22 9.77
CA ILE A 61 1.73 -0.55 11.13
C ILE A 61 0.32 0.01 11.33
N THR A 62 -0.67 -0.86 11.52
CA THR A 62 -2.06 -0.46 11.82
C THR A 62 -2.47 -0.93 13.22
N PRO A 63 -3.50 -0.33 13.86
CA PRO A 63 -4.00 -0.78 15.17
C PRO A 63 -4.33 -2.27 15.19
N VAL A 64 -4.93 -2.78 14.12
CA VAL A 64 -5.25 -4.21 13.94
C VAL A 64 -3.99 -5.09 13.96
N VAL A 65 -2.88 -4.64 13.34
CA VAL A 65 -1.61 -5.38 13.40
C VAL A 65 -1.04 -5.40 14.82
N GLN A 66 -1.15 -4.28 15.54
CA GLN A 66 -0.72 -4.21 16.94
C GLN A 66 -1.56 -5.11 17.85
N GLU A 67 -2.88 -5.11 17.68
CA GLU A 67 -3.80 -5.99 18.42
C GLU A 67 -3.51 -7.47 18.15
N ARG A 68 -3.34 -7.86 16.88
CA ARG A 68 -2.96 -9.24 16.52
C ARG A 68 -1.63 -9.66 17.16
N LYS A 69 -0.67 -8.73 17.29
CA LYS A 69 0.59 -8.97 17.99
C LYS A 69 0.36 -9.18 19.48
N ARG A 70 -0.42 -8.31 20.15
CA ARG A 70 -0.78 -8.46 21.58
C ARG A 70 -1.44 -9.81 21.84
N ARG A 71 -2.50 -10.13 21.07
CA ARG A 71 -3.20 -11.41 21.16
C ARG A 71 -2.27 -12.62 21.00
N ARG A 72 -1.32 -12.58 20.06
CA ARG A 72 -0.34 -13.66 19.87
C ARG A 72 0.54 -13.85 21.11
N LEU A 73 0.97 -12.75 21.75
CA LEU A 73 1.77 -12.80 22.98
C LEU A 73 0.95 -13.35 24.14
N ASP A 74 -0.32 -12.95 24.27
CA ASP A 74 -1.19 -13.40 25.37
C ASP A 74 -1.50 -14.89 25.26
N VAL A 75 -1.79 -15.38 24.06
CA VAL A 75 -1.96 -16.83 23.80
C VAL A 75 -0.68 -17.60 24.13
N LYS A 76 0.49 -17.05 23.80
CA LYS A 76 1.79 -17.68 24.16
C LYS A 76 1.97 -17.76 25.67
N LYS A 77 1.66 -16.69 26.41
CA LYS A 77 1.71 -16.67 27.88
C LYS A 77 0.74 -17.67 28.50
N LEU A 78 -0.48 -17.74 27.99
CA LEU A 78 -1.49 -18.70 28.49
C LEU A 78 -1.04 -20.15 28.30
N ARG A 79 -0.44 -20.47 27.14
CA ARG A 79 0.13 -21.80 26.88
C ARG A 79 1.26 -22.14 27.85
N ALA A 80 2.18 -21.19 28.05
CA ALA A 80 3.31 -21.37 28.98
C ALA A 80 2.89 -21.47 30.46
N ARG A 81 1.72 -20.94 30.84
CA ARG A 81 1.13 -21.12 32.18
C ARG A 81 0.45 -22.48 32.35
N ARG A 82 0.04 -23.11 31.25
CA ARG A 82 -0.68 -24.39 31.25
C ARG A 82 0.26 -25.60 31.21
N SER A 83 1.44 -25.43 30.61
CA SER A 83 2.57 -26.37 30.71
C SER A 83 3.27 -26.22 32.05
#